data_AF-A0A2U1V0K3-F1
#
_entry.id   AF-A0A2U1V0K3-F1
#
_cell.length_a   1.000
_cell.length_b   1.000
_cell.length_c   1.000
_cell.angle_alpha   90.00
_cell.angle_beta   90.00
_cell.angle_gamma   90.00
#
_symmetry.space_group_name_H-M   'P 1'
#
loop_
_entity.id
_entity.type
_entity.pdbx_description
1 polymer ?
#
loop_
_entity_poly.entity_id
_entity_poly.type
_entity_poly.pdbx_seq_one_letter_code
_entity_poly.pdbx_strand_id
1 'polypeptide(L)'
;MAVYTEVSDEALRAFLADYDLGELLAFRGIAEGVENSNYALKTSEGGDFVLTLYEKRVDPAELPWFLGLMRHLAAQGVSCPLPVAGRDGIALRELAGRPAAICTFLPGVWPRRVRQEHCAPLGAALAALHGAGEGFRAERPNGLGPRAWAPLLERCRAGGDAVQPGLVAELEGHLEGILRDWPRGLPRGHIHADLFPDNVFFLEEERGTPRVSGLIDFYFACTDYLAYDLAVCLNAWCFEPDLAFNVTKARALLGAYQAMRPLSAAELEALPVLCRGAAIRFLLTRLYDWTHTPPGALVTRKDPLEYLRRLRFHAAARDVGAYGL
;
A
#
# COMPACT_ATOMS: atom_id res chain seq x y z
N MET A 1 -15.40 -13.82 -3.79
CA MET A 1 -14.50 -14.72 -3.03
C MET A 1 -13.10 -14.45 -3.55
N ALA A 2 -12.15 -14.01 -2.71
CA ALA A 2 -10.81 -13.55 -3.13
C ALA A 2 -9.73 -14.66 -3.17
N VAL A 3 -10.15 -15.92 -3.16
CA VAL A 3 -9.26 -17.06 -3.38
C VAL A 3 -9.39 -17.41 -4.85
N TYR A 4 -8.34 -17.14 -5.63
CA TYR A 4 -8.29 -17.40 -7.06
C TYR A 4 -7.75 -18.80 -7.36
N THR A 5 -6.80 -19.27 -6.56
CA THR A 5 -6.19 -20.59 -6.65
C THR A 5 -6.52 -21.38 -5.40
N GLU A 6 -7.26 -22.48 -5.55
CA GLU A 6 -7.57 -23.40 -4.45
C GLU A 6 -6.36 -24.31 -4.16
N VAL A 7 -6.01 -24.43 -2.87
CA VAL A 7 -4.97 -25.32 -2.37
C VAL A 7 -5.62 -26.47 -1.61
N SER A 8 -5.32 -27.71 -2.00
CA SER A 8 -5.80 -28.90 -1.29
C SER A 8 -5.00 -29.15 -0.01
N ASP A 9 -5.63 -29.81 0.97
CA ASP A 9 -4.98 -30.24 2.22
C ASP A 9 -3.69 -31.04 1.97
N GLU A 10 -3.72 -31.95 0.98
CA GLU A 10 -2.58 -32.79 0.62
C GLU A 10 -1.43 -31.95 0.05
N ALA A 11 -1.71 -31.05 -0.89
CA ALA A 11 -0.70 -30.18 -1.48
C ALA A 11 -0.09 -29.23 -0.44
N LEU A 12 -0.91 -28.68 0.46
CA LEU A 12 -0.44 -27.80 1.53
C LEU A 12 0.42 -28.55 2.55
N ARG A 13 0.04 -29.77 2.94
CA ARG A 13 0.86 -30.59 3.85
C ARG A 13 2.21 -30.96 3.22
N ALA A 14 2.22 -31.33 1.95
CA ALA A 14 3.46 -31.60 1.22
C ALA A 14 4.35 -30.35 1.15
N PHE A 15 3.75 -29.18 0.88
CA PHE A 15 4.46 -27.90 0.86
C PHE A 15 5.07 -27.54 2.22
N LEU A 16 4.33 -27.75 3.32
CA LEU A 16 4.79 -27.43 4.67
C LEU A 16 5.88 -28.37 5.20
N ALA A 17 6.07 -29.56 4.61
CA ALA A 17 7.13 -30.49 4.99
C ALA A 17 8.55 -29.89 4.82
N ASP A 18 8.69 -28.95 3.88
CA ASP A 18 9.95 -28.22 3.64
C ASP A 18 10.25 -27.15 4.70
N TYR A 19 9.35 -26.91 5.66
CA TYR A 19 9.48 -25.86 6.66
C TYR A 19 9.63 -26.43 8.08
N ASP A 20 10.19 -25.60 8.97
CA ASP A 20 10.31 -25.90 10.40
C ASP A 20 9.16 -25.27 11.19
N LEU A 21 7.93 -25.62 10.81
CA LEU A 21 6.69 -25.07 11.37
C LEU A 21 5.82 -26.15 12.07
N GLY A 22 6.30 -27.39 12.15
CA GLY A 22 5.50 -28.51 12.65
C GLY A 22 4.34 -28.90 11.72
N GLU A 23 3.30 -29.51 12.27
CA GLU A 23 2.17 -30.04 11.52
C GLU A 23 1.11 -28.97 11.23
N LEU A 24 0.47 -29.05 10.06
CA LEU A 24 -0.71 -28.26 9.74
C LEU A 24 -1.91 -28.69 10.61
N LEU A 25 -2.36 -27.78 11.48
CA LEU A 25 -3.52 -27.98 12.36
C LEU A 25 -4.81 -27.49 11.69
N ALA A 26 -4.76 -26.32 11.05
CA ALA A 26 -5.89 -25.75 10.32
C ALA A 26 -5.41 -24.74 9.28
N PHE A 27 -6.19 -24.55 8.22
CA PHE A 27 -6.03 -23.41 7.32
C PHE A 27 -7.39 -22.90 6.83
N ARG A 28 -7.44 -21.63 6.45
CA ARG A 28 -8.64 -21.01 5.87
C ARG A 28 -8.26 -19.97 4.85
N GLY A 29 -9.00 -19.89 3.75
CA GLY A 29 -8.87 -18.80 2.78
C GLY A 29 -9.27 -17.46 3.42
N ILE A 30 -8.48 -16.43 3.15
CA ILE A 30 -8.77 -15.04 3.55
C ILE A 30 -9.47 -14.38 2.36
N ALA A 31 -10.73 -14.00 2.55
CA ALA A 31 -11.55 -13.41 1.49
C ALA A 31 -11.29 -11.91 1.27
N GLU A 32 -10.45 -11.29 2.10
CA GLU A 32 -10.09 -9.88 2.05
C GLU A 32 -8.76 -9.74 1.29
N GLY A 33 -8.85 -9.23 0.05
CA GLY A 33 -7.75 -9.10 -0.91
C GLY A 33 -8.31 -9.06 -2.33
N VAL A 34 -7.62 -8.41 -3.26
CA VAL A 34 -8.09 -8.32 -4.67
C VAL A 34 -7.08 -8.83 -5.69
N GLU A 35 -5.86 -9.17 -5.25
CA GLU A 35 -4.76 -9.50 -6.18
C GLU A 35 -4.16 -10.87 -5.96
N ASN A 36 -4.11 -11.38 -4.73
CA ASN A 36 -3.45 -12.64 -4.40
C ASN A 36 -4.38 -13.58 -3.62
N SER A 37 -4.16 -14.88 -3.74
CA SER A 37 -4.84 -15.87 -2.91
C SER A 37 -4.13 -15.97 -1.57
N ASN A 38 -4.80 -15.60 -0.48
CA ASN A 38 -4.23 -15.61 0.86
C ASN A 38 -4.90 -16.68 1.73
N TYR A 39 -4.11 -17.39 2.53
CA TYR A 39 -4.55 -18.42 3.45
C TYR A 39 -3.97 -18.16 4.84
N ALA A 40 -4.82 -18.08 5.86
CA ALA A 40 -4.36 -18.13 7.24
C ALA A 40 -4.05 -19.59 7.60
N LEU A 41 -2.84 -19.84 8.10
CA LEU A 41 -2.37 -21.15 8.53
C LEU A 41 -2.22 -21.16 10.05
N LYS A 42 -2.56 -22.28 10.65
CA LYS A 42 -2.26 -22.60 12.05
C LYS A 42 -1.45 -23.89 12.09
N THR A 43 -0.27 -23.84 12.69
CA THR A 43 0.63 -24.99 12.78
C THR A 43 0.93 -25.36 14.23
N SER A 44 1.41 -26.58 14.47
CA SER A 44 1.69 -27.09 15.83
C SER A 44 2.90 -26.41 16.48
N GLU A 45 3.83 -25.94 15.66
CA GLU A 45 5.03 -25.20 16.08
C GLU A 45 5.07 -23.87 15.34
N GLY A 46 5.73 -22.85 15.89
CA GLY A 46 5.85 -21.54 15.24
C GLY A 46 4.59 -20.65 15.23
N GLY A 47 3.39 -21.21 15.42
CA GLY A 47 2.14 -20.46 15.64
C GLY A 47 1.28 -20.23 14.39
N ASP A 48 0.82 -18.99 14.20
CA ASP A 48 -0.05 -18.62 13.09
C ASP A 48 0.76 -17.95 11.96
N PHE A 49 0.41 -18.26 10.71
CA PHE A 49 1.09 -17.76 9.51
C PHE A 49 0.09 -17.33 8.42
N VAL A 50 0.59 -16.61 7.42
CA VAL A 50 -0.14 -16.30 6.20
C VAL A 50 0.62 -16.87 5.01
N LEU A 51 -0.04 -17.74 4.26
CA LEU A 51 0.41 -18.21 2.95
C LEU A 51 -0.20 -17.33 1.87
N THR A 52 0.64 -16.79 1.00
CA THR A 52 0.22 -16.01 -0.18
C THR A 52 0.66 -16.75 -1.44
N LEU A 53 -0.30 -17.00 -2.34
CA LEU A 53 -0.02 -17.43 -3.72
C LEU A 53 -0.14 -16.20 -4.62
N TYR A 54 0.95 -15.89 -5.32
CA TYR A 54 1.06 -14.73 -6.18
C TYR A 54 0.35 -14.97 -7.50
N GLU A 55 -0.71 -14.20 -7.76
CA GLU A 55 -1.45 -14.28 -9.02
C GLU A 55 -0.84 -13.35 -10.08
N LYS A 56 -1.48 -13.30 -11.26
CA LYS A 56 -0.92 -12.72 -12.49
C LYS A 56 -0.54 -11.22 -12.45
N ARG A 57 -0.88 -10.49 -11.39
CA ARG A 57 -0.61 -9.04 -11.30
C ARG A 57 0.79 -8.70 -10.81
N VAL A 58 1.46 -9.64 -10.14
CA VAL A 58 2.84 -9.43 -9.67
C VAL A 58 3.80 -10.13 -10.62
N ASP A 59 4.79 -9.40 -11.13
CA ASP A 59 5.89 -10.00 -11.89
C ASP A 59 6.72 -10.88 -10.93
N PRO A 60 6.82 -12.20 -11.18
CA PRO A 60 7.60 -13.10 -10.33
C PRO A 60 9.06 -12.65 -10.15
N ALA A 61 9.62 -11.90 -11.10
CA ALA A 61 10.97 -11.36 -11.01
C ALA A 61 11.14 -10.27 -9.92
N GLU A 62 10.04 -9.63 -9.49
CA GLU A 62 10.05 -8.61 -8.43
C GLU A 62 9.85 -9.20 -7.02
N LEU A 63 9.32 -10.42 -6.91
CA LEU A 63 9.05 -11.08 -5.62
C LEU A 63 10.28 -11.15 -4.70
N PRO A 64 11.50 -11.47 -5.17
CA PRO A 64 12.69 -11.44 -4.33
C PRO A 64 12.96 -10.06 -3.71
N TRP A 65 12.63 -8.97 -4.41
CA TRP A 65 12.80 -7.61 -3.89
C TRP A 65 11.81 -7.33 -2.76
N PHE A 66 10.52 -7.65 -2.94
CA PHE A 66 9.51 -7.45 -1.90
C PHE A 66 9.79 -8.26 -0.63
N LEU A 67 10.07 -9.55 -0.78
CA LEU A 67 10.40 -10.43 0.35
C LEU A 67 11.71 -9.98 1.02
N GLY A 68 12.69 -9.56 0.22
CA GLY A 68 13.96 -9.03 0.71
C GLY A 68 13.79 -7.76 1.54
N LEU A 69 12.96 -6.82 1.06
CA LEU A 69 12.63 -5.58 1.77
C LEU A 69 11.92 -5.88 3.09
N MET A 70 10.88 -6.72 3.09
CA MET A 70 10.16 -7.09 4.31
C MET A 70 11.09 -7.72 5.35
N ARG A 71 11.98 -8.63 4.93
CA ARG A 71 12.99 -9.22 5.82
C ARG A 71 13.94 -8.17 6.40
N HIS A 72 14.39 -7.22 5.58
CA HIS A 72 15.28 -6.13 6.02
C HIS A 72 14.58 -5.23 7.03
N LEU A 73 13.37 -4.77 6.74
CA LEU A 73 12.58 -3.90 7.62
C LEU A 73 12.27 -4.57 8.96
N ALA A 74 11.86 -5.85 8.94
CA ALA A 74 11.64 -6.62 10.16
C ALA A 74 12.91 -6.76 11.01
N ALA A 75 14.06 -6.98 10.39
CA ALA A 75 15.35 -7.04 11.08
C ALA A 75 15.76 -5.69 11.71
N GLN A 76 15.23 -4.57 11.20
CA GLN A 76 15.40 -3.23 11.76
C GLN A 76 14.28 -2.83 12.74
N GLY A 77 13.39 -3.76 13.12
CA GLY A 77 12.36 -3.55 14.13
C GLY A 77 11.03 -2.99 13.62
N VAL A 78 10.84 -2.88 12.30
CA VAL A 78 9.52 -2.56 11.73
C VAL A 78 8.60 -3.76 11.90
N SER A 79 7.40 -3.54 12.44
CA SER A 79 6.39 -4.59 12.51
C SER A 79 5.74 -4.78 11.13
N CYS A 80 6.26 -5.73 10.34
CA CYS A 80 5.73 -6.13 9.04
C CYS A 80 5.81 -7.67 8.90
N PRO A 81 5.10 -8.29 7.93
CA PRO A 81 5.18 -9.72 7.73
C PRO A 81 6.62 -10.15 7.44
N LEU A 82 7.14 -11.13 8.19
CA LEU A 82 8.47 -11.67 7.97
C LEU A 82 8.35 -12.91 7.07
N PRO A 83 8.97 -12.94 5.88
CA PRO A 83 9.00 -14.13 5.04
C PRO A 83 9.71 -15.28 5.76
N VAL A 84 9.02 -16.40 5.89
CA VAL A 84 9.53 -17.63 6.51
C VAL A 84 10.29 -18.42 5.45
N ALA A 85 11.56 -18.68 5.71
CA ALA A 85 12.37 -19.56 4.89
C ALA A 85 12.07 -21.04 5.23
N GLY A 86 12.09 -21.90 4.22
CA GLY A 86 12.13 -23.34 4.47
C GLY A 86 13.50 -23.79 4.96
N ARG A 87 13.65 -25.11 5.16
CA ARG A 87 14.86 -25.76 5.70
C ARG A 87 16.11 -25.55 4.84
N ASP A 88 15.92 -25.26 3.55
CA ASP A 88 16.98 -24.92 2.58
C ASP A 88 17.37 -23.41 2.58
N GLY A 89 16.72 -22.59 3.41
CA GLY A 89 16.93 -21.14 3.47
C GLY A 89 16.15 -20.32 2.43
N ILE A 90 15.31 -20.95 1.60
CA ILE A 90 14.54 -20.31 0.53
C ILE A 90 13.10 -20.03 1.00
N ALA A 91 12.67 -18.76 0.88
CA ALA A 91 11.33 -18.32 1.27
C ALA A 91 10.31 -18.38 0.12
N LEU A 92 10.72 -18.03 -1.11
CA LEU A 92 9.87 -18.07 -2.31
C LEU A 92 9.92 -19.46 -2.94
N ARG A 93 8.77 -20.13 -2.99
CA ARG A 93 8.61 -21.48 -3.58
C ARG A 93 7.47 -21.49 -4.59
N GLU A 94 7.13 -22.67 -5.09
CA GLU A 94 5.95 -22.88 -5.92
C GLU A 94 4.92 -23.75 -5.19
N LEU A 95 3.65 -23.38 -5.26
CA LEU A 95 2.51 -24.16 -4.76
C LEU A 95 1.36 -24.04 -5.75
N ALA A 96 0.77 -25.18 -6.14
CA ALA A 96 -0.34 -25.22 -7.09
C ALA A 96 -0.05 -24.47 -8.41
N GLY A 97 1.20 -24.54 -8.89
CA GLY A 97 1.65 -23.87 -10.13
C GLY A 97 1.81 -22.35 -10.02
N ARG A 98 1.83 -21.81 -8.80
CA ARG A 98 2.00 -20.38 -8.51
C ARG A 98 3.21 -20.13 -7.61
N PRO A 99 3.95 -19.03 -7.81
CA PRO A 99 4.89 -18.58 -6.79
C PRO A 99 4.15 -18.37 -5.46
N ALA A 100 4.74 -18.82 -4.37
CA ALA A 100 4.13 -18.81 -3.05
C ALA A 100 5.16 -18.49 -1.97
N ALA A 101 4.72 -17.76 -0.95
CA ALA A 101 5.51 -17.46 0.23
C ALA A 101 4.66 -17.57 1.50
N ILE A 102 5.28 -18.01 2.59
CA ILE A 102 4.71 -17.98 3.93
C ILE A 102 5.33 -16.79 4.66
N CYS A 103 4.49 -15.97 5.29
CA CYS A 103 4.93 -14.91 6.19
C CYS A 103 4.35 -15.10 7.60
N THR A 104 5.03 -14.55 8.60
CA THR A 104 4.51 -14.51 9.98
C THR A 104 3.17 -13.78 10.05
N PHE A 105 2.27 -14.26 10.90
CA PHE A 105 1.03 -13.55 11.21
C PHE A 105 1.30 -12.32 12.10
N LEU A 106 0.60 -11.21 11.85
CA LEU A 106 0.66 -10.00 12.68
C LEU A 106 -0.66 -9.82 13.45
N PRO A 107 -0.62 -9.59 14.77
CA PRO A 107 -1.82 -9.32 15.54
C PRO A 107 -2.36 -7.91 15.24
N GLY A 108 -3.67 -7.74 15.44
CA GLY A 108 -4.36 -6.47 15.30
C GLY A 108 -5.39 -6.50 14.17
N VAL A 109 -6.06 -5.36 14.00
CA VAL A 109 -7.09 -5.15 12.98
C VAL A 109 -6.94 -3.77 12.37
N TRP A 110 -7.33 -3.61 11.11
CA TRP A 110 -7.43 -2.28 10.51
C TRP A 110 -8.70 -1.57 10.97
N PRO A 111 -8.68 -0.23 11.08
CA PRO A 111 -9.83 0.52 11.54
C PRO A 111 -10.90 0.60 10.44
N ARG A 112 -12.11 0.09 10.72
CA ARG A 112 -13.28 0.28 9.84
C ARG A 112 -13.69 1.76 9.72
N ARG A 113 -13.42 2.55 10.76
CA ARG A 113 -13.57 4.01 10.77
C ARG A 113 -12.27 4.65 11.24
N VAL A 114 -11.64 5.43 10.35
CA VAL A 114 -10.44 6.20 10.70
C VAL A 114 -10.80 7.36 11.62
N ARG A 115 -10.30 7.31 12.85
CA ARG A 115 -10.33 8.41 13.83
C ARG A 115 -8.99 9.16 13.85
N GLN A 116 -8.96 10.33 14.49
CA GLN A 116 -7.76 11.14 14.62
C GLN A 116 -6.64 10.41 15.36
N GLU A 117 -6.97 9.58 16.35
CA GLU A 117 -5.99 8.89 17.19
C GLU A 117 -5.15 7.88 16.41
N HIS A 118 -5.59 7.44 15.23
CA HIS A 118 -4.82 6.54 14.36
C HIS A 118 -3.71 7.28 13.58
N CYS A 119 -3.87 8.59 13.34
CA CYS A 119 -3.02 9.33 12.40
C CYS A 119 -1.61 9.60 12.91
N ALA A 120 -1.44 9.92 14.20
CA ALA A 120 -0.11 10.11 14.78
C ALA A 120 0.70 8.79 14.84
N PRO A 121 0.16 7.66 15.34
CA PRO A 121 0.84 6.36 15.26
C PRO A 121 1.23 5.96 13.84
N LEU A 122 0.36 6.23 12.86
CA LEU A 122 0.68 6.02 11.44
C LEU A 122 1.87 6.85 10.97
N GLY A 123 1.89 8.16 11.28
CA GLY A 123 3.00 9.05 10.92
C GLY A 123 4.34 8.59 11.49
N ALA A 124 4.34 8.17 12.76
CA ALA A 124 5.51 7.59 13.41
C ALA A 124 5.95 6.26 12.74
N ALA A 125 5.01 5.36 12.46
CA ALA A 125 5.30 4.08 11.81
C ALA A 125 5.87 4.26 10.39
N LEU A 126 5.35 5.22 9.62
CA LEU A 126 5.85 5.53 8.28
C LEU A 126 7.28 6.11 8.33
N ALA A 127 7.57 7.02 9.26
CA ALA A 127 8.92 7.55 9.45
C ALA A 127 9.91 6.45 9.86
N ALA A 128 9.49 5.54 10.74
CA ALA A 128 10.27 4.38 11.14
C ALA A 128 10.54 3.44 9.96
N LEU A 129 9.54 3.17 9.11
CA LEU A 129 9.71 2.39 7.88
C LEU A 129 10.74 3.02 6.95
N HIS A 130 10.65 4.33 6.70
CA HIS A 130 11.59 5.04 5.83
C HIS A 130 13.02 4.99 6.36
N GLY A 131 13.22 5.19 7.67
CA GLY A 131 14.54 5.07 8.31
C GLY A 131 15.07 3.64 8.28
N ALA A 132 14.23 2.65 8.58
CA ALA A 132 14.59 1.23 8.55
C ALA A 132 14.92 0.73 7.13
N GLY A 133 14.41 1.39 6.09
CA GLY A 133 14.77 1.09 4.70
C GLY A 133 16.24 1.39 4.37
N GLU A 134 16.91 2.25 5.14
CA GLU A 134 18.34 2.52 4.94
C GLU A 134 19.17 1.23 5.03
N GLY A 135 20.16 1.11 4.15
CA GLY A 135 21.01 -0.08 4.06
C GLY A 135 20.50 -1.19 3.14
N PHE A 136 19.21 -1.24 2.80
CA PHE A 136 18.71 -2.14 1.76
C PHE A 136 19.09 -1.59 0.37
N ARG A 137 20.12 -2.16 -0.26
CA ARG A 137 20.72 -1.58 -1.49
C ARG A 137 19.95 -1.88 -2.77
N ALA A 138 19.11 -2.92 -2.78
CA ALA A 138 18.38 -3.28 -3.98
C ALA A 138 17.30 -2.22 -4.26
N GLU A 139 17.24 -1.72 -5.48
CA GLU A 139 16.24 -0.73 -5.89
C GLU A 139 15.13 -1.38 -6.71
N ARG A 140 13.91 -0.87 -6.56
CA ARG A 140 12.78 -1.17 -7.44
C ARG A 140 12.14 0.14 -7.90
N PRO A 141 12.07 0.43 -9.21
CA PRO A 141 11.44 1.66 -9.67
C PRO A 141 9.94 1.67 -9.36
N ASN A 142 9.38 2.85 -9.13
CA ASN A 142 7.93 2.99 -8.95
C ASN A 142 7.18 2.75 -10.26
N GLY A 143 6.58 1.55 -10.41
CA GLY A 143 5.78 1.16 -11.58
C GLY A 143 4.51 1.98 -11.79
N LEU A 144 4.03 2.70 -10.75
CA LEU A 144 2.87 3.58 -10.80
C LEU A 144 3.26 5.05 -10.51
N GLY A 145 4.52 5.41 -10.74
CA GLY A 145 5.01 6.78 -10.64
C GLY A 145 4.63 7.64 -11.86
N PRO A 146 5.13 8.89 -11.93
CA PRO A 146 4.75 9.87 -12.95
C PRO A 146 4.83 9.39 -14.40
N ARG A 147 5.80 8.52 -14.70
CA ARG A 147 6.00 7.95 -16.04
C ARG A 147 4.84 7.06 -16.51
N ALA A 148 4.07 6.49 -15.59
CA ALA A 148 2.97 5.58 -15.90
C ALA A 148 1.63 6.30 -16.12
N TRP A 149 1.47 7.54 -15.67
CA TRP A 149 0.16 8.19 -15.61
C TRP A 149 -0.39 8.59 -16.99
N ALA A 150 0.41 9.19 -17.86
CA ALA A 150 -0.06 9.55 -19.20
C ALA A 150 -0.44 8.32 -20.05
N PRO A 151 0.37 7.25 -20.12
CA PRO A 151 -0.05 6.00 -20.78
C PRO A 151 -1.31 5.39 -20.16
N LEU A 152 -1.48 5.45 -18.84
CA LEU A 152 -2.66 4.91 -18.17
C LEU A 152 -3.92 5.73 -18.48
N LEU A 153 -3.83 7.06 -18.50
CA LEU A 153 -4.93 7.93 -18.90
C LEU A 153 -5.35 7.68 -20.35
N GLU A 154 -4.39 7.50 -21.26
CA GLU A 154 -4.69 7.20 -22.66
C GLU A 154 -5.51 5.92 -22.81
N ARG A 155 -5.19 4.88 -22.05
CA ARG A 155 -5.96 3.62 -22.04
C ARG A 155 -7.39 3.82 -21.54
N CYS A 156 -7.63 4.81 -20.68
CA CYS A 156 -8.95 5.13 -20.16
C CYS A 156 -9.76 6.07 -21.08
N ARG A 157 -9.15 6.67 -22.11
CA ARG A 157 -9.76 7.73 -22.94
C ARG A 157 -11.13 7.34 -23.50
N ALA A 158 -11.26 6.12 -24.02
CA ALA A 158 -12.50 5.65 -24.65
C ALA A 158 -13.68 5.51 -23.67
N GLY A 159 -13.41 5.27 -22.39
CA GLY A 159 -14.45 5.04 -21.36
C GLY A 159 -14.55 6.14 -20.31
N GLY A 160 -13.58 7.06 -20.24
CA GLY A 160 -13.48 8.06 -19.17
C GLY A 160 -14.67 9.01 -19.14
N ASP A 161 -15.05 9.55 -20.29
CA ASP A 161 -16.16 10.52 -20.38
C ASP A 161 -17.54 9.89 -20.16
N ALA A 162 -17.65 8.56 -20.25
CA ALA A 162 -18.87 7.85 -19.86
C ALA A 162 -19.05 7.80 -18.32
N VAL A 163 -17.98 7.99 -17.54
CA VAL A 163 -18.05 8.09 -16.08
C VAL A 163 -18.53 9.49 -15.67
N GLN A 164 -17.94 10.53 -16.26
CA GLN A 164 -18.39 11.92 -16.10
C GLN A 164 -18.01 12.69 -17.38
N PRO A 165 -18.94 13.43 -18.01
CA PRO A 165 -18.63 14.24 -19.19
C PRO A 165 -17.47 15.21 -18.93
N GLY A 166 -16.49 15.25 -19.85
CA GLY A 166 -15.31 16.11 -19.75
C GLY A 166 -14.24 15.64 -18.76
N LEU A 167 -14.39 14.44 -18.17
CA LEU A 167 -13.43 13.90 -17.22
C LEU A 167 -12.04 13.75 -17.83
N VAL A 168 -11.93 13.21 -19.04
CA VAL A 168 -10.60 12.98 -19.65
C VAL A 168 -9.85 14.30 -19.83
N ALA A 169 -10.52 15.33 -20.36
CA ALA A 169 -9.91 16.65 -20.58
C ALA A 169 -9.47 17.31 -19.26
N GLU A 170 -10.27 17.16 -18.19
CA GLU A 170 -9.90 17.66 -16.86
C GLU A 170 -8.66 16.93 -16.30
N LEU A 171 -8.60 15.61 -16.46
CA LEU A 171 -7.45 14.82 -16.02
C LEU A 171 -6.19 15.14 -16.81
N GLU A 172 -6.29 15.41 -18.12
CA GLU A 172 -5.18 15.87 -18.95
C GLU A 172 -4.61 17.18 -18.42
N GLY A 173 -5.46 18.18 -18.14
CA GLY A 173 -5.02 19.47 -17.60
C GLY A 173 -4.37 19.34 -16.22
N HIS A 174 -4.93 18.50 -15.33
CA HIS A 174 -4.31 18.21 -14.04
C HIS A 174 -2.96 17.51 -14.21
N LEU A 175 -2.89 16.50 -15.07
CA LEU A 175 -1.68 15.70 -15.31
C LEU A 175 -0.55 16.55 -15.88
N GLU A 176 -0.83 17.39 -16.88
CA GLU A 176 0.16 18.32 -17.44
C GLU A 176 0.74 19.23 -16.35
N GLY A 177 -0.12 19.82 -15.52
CA GLY A 177 0.32 20.66 -14.41
C GLY A 177 1.15 19.88 -13.38
N ILE A 178 0.74 18.68 -13.00
CA ILE A 178 1.49 17.85 -12.05
C ILE A 178 2.86 17.49 -12.60
N LEU A 179 2.96 17.06 -13.87
CA LEU A 179 4.21 16.64 -14.48
C LEU A 179 5.19 17.82 -14.66
N ARG A 180 4.68 19.00 -15.00
CA ARG A 180 5.48 20.24 -15.09
C ARG A 180 6.07 20.61 -13.72
N ASP A 181 5.25 20.53 -12.69
CA ASP A 181 5.60 20.97 -11.33
C ASP A 181 6.25 19.83 -10.50
N TRP A 182 6.43 18.63 -11.08
CA TRP A 182 6.94 17.46 -10.35
C TRP A 182 8.38 17.70 -9.86
N PRO A 183 8.66 17.46 -8.58
CA PRO A 183 9.93 17.85 -8.00
C PRO A 183 11.09 16.96 -8.48
N ARG A 184 12.30 17.52 -8.41
CA ARG A 184 13.56 16.82 -8.68
C ARG A 184 14.46 16.89 -7.46
N GLY A 185 15.18 15.80 -7.20
CA GLY A 185 16.23 15.78 -6.17
C GLY A 185 15.74 15.80 -4.73
N LEU A 186 14.48 15.40 -4.47
CA LEU A 186 14.03 15.16 -3.09
C LEU A 186 14.68 13.88 -2.53
N PRO A 187 14.76 13.75 -1.20
CA PRO A 187 15.22 12.51 -0.57
C PRO A 187 14.45 11.29 -1.06
N ARG A 188 15.20 10.26 -1.50
CA ARG A 188 14.68 8.99 -2.00
C ARG A 188 15.04 7.86 -1.05
N GLY A 189 14.19 6.86 -0.97
CA GLY A 189 14.41 5.63 -0.23
C GLY A 189 13.29 4.63 -0.51
N HIS A 190 13.18 3.59 0.31
CA HIS A 190 12.11 2.61 0.17
C HIS A 190 10.83 3.14 0.79
N ILE A 191 9.78 3.19 -0.02
CA ILE A 191 8.44 3.61 0.37
C ILE A 191 7.48 2.42 0.23
N HIS A 192 6.41 2.42 1.02
CA HIS A 192 5.31 1.46 0.89
C HIS A 192 4.44 1.76 -0.33
N ALA A 193 4.22 3.05 -0.62
CA ALA A 193 3.42 3.56 -1.73
C ALA A 193 1.93 3.17 -1.71
N ASP A 194 1.42 2.51 -0.67
CA ASP A 194 0.03 2.02 -0.63
C ASP A 194 -0.49 1.82 0.80
N LEU A 195 -0.05 2.68 1.72
CA LEU A 195 -0.35 2.54 3.14
C LEU A 195 -1.77 3.06 3.46
N PHE A 196 -2.81 2.38 2.95
CA PHE A 196 -4.22 2.66 3.25
C PHE A 196 -4.67 2.10 4.61
N PRO A 197 -5.85 2.50 5.13
CA PRO A 197 -6.39 1.96 6.37
C PRO A 197 -6.37 0.44 6.48
N ASP A 198 -6.77 -0.27 5.42
CA ASP A 198 -6.79 -1.73 5.34
C ASP A 198 -5.40 -2.40 5.37
N ASN A 199 -4.33 -1.62 5.15
CA ASN A 199 -2.95 -2.12 5.17
C ASN A 199 -2.19 -1.79 6.47
N VAL A 200 -2.90 -1.25 7.47
CA VAL A 200 -2.31 -0.88 8.78
C VAL A 200 -3.13 -1.48 9.91
N PHE A 201 -2.52 -2.41 10.63
CA PHE A 201 -3.13 -3.04 11.79
C PHE A 201 -2.86 -2.22 13.04
N PHE A 202 -3.88 -2.17 13.91
CA PHE A 202 -3.81 -1.56 15.21
C PHE A 202 -4.18 -2.55 16.30
N LEU A 203 -3.58 -2.32 17.47
CA LEU A 203 -4.02 -2.84 18.75
C LEU A 203 -4.40 -1.67 19.64
N GLU A 204 -5.46 -1.83 20.43
CA GLU A 204 -5.82 -0.86 21.46
C GLU A 204 -4.93 -1.07 22.69
N GLU A 205 -4.31 -0.01 23.19
CA GLU A 205 -3.51 -0.07 24.41
C GLU A 205 -4.34 0.26 25.66
N GLU A 206 -3.74 0.01 26.83
CA GLU A 206 -4.30 0.39 28.13
C GLU A 206 -4.44 1.92 28.21
N ARG A 207 -5.63 2.42 27.83
CA ARG A 207 -6.16 3.82 27.79
C ARG A 207 -6.96 4.11 26.50
N GLY A 208 -7.15 3.13 25.61
CA GLY A 208 -7.92 3.31 24.37
C GLY A 208 -7.18 4.13 23.32
N THR A 209 -5.85 4.21 23.44
CA THR A 209 -4.97 4.78 22.43
C THR A 209 -4.54 3.67 21.48
N PRO A 210 -4.81 3.79 20.17
CA PRO A 210 -4.44 2.78 19.21
C PRO A 210 -2.95 2.85 18.92
N ARG A 211 -2.27 1.72 18.88
CA ARG A 211 -0.88 1.59 18.42
C ARG A 211 -0.84 0.79 17.13
N VAL A 212 -0.03 1.23 16.16
CA VAL A 212 0.27 0.43 14.97
C VAL A 212 0.95 -0.88 15.40
N SER A 213 0.30 -1.99 15.11
CA SER A 213 0.79 -3.34 15.40
C SER A 213 1.36 -4.04 14.18
N GLY A 214 1.06 -3.55 12.97
CA GLY A 214 1.60 -4.12 11.73
C GLY A 214 1.35 -3.25 10.51
N LEU A 215 2.33 -3.19 9.61
CA LEU A 215 2.17 -2.69 8.24
C LEU A 215 2.20 -3.90 7.31
N ILE A 216 1.22 -4.04 6.41
CA ILE A 216 1.09 -5.20 5.53
C ILE A 216 0.93 -4.78 4.07
N ASP A 217 1.01 -5.74 3.14
CA ASP A 217 0.79 -5.54 1.70
C ASP A 217 1.83 -4.64 0.99
N PHE A 218 3.09 -5.09 1.02
CA PHE A 218 4.22 -4.38 0.43
C PHE A 218 4.31 -4.49 -1.11
N TYR A 219 3.31 -5.02 -1.81
CA TYR A 219 3.44 -5.35 -3.24
C TYR A 219 3.39 -4.13 -4.18
N PHE A 220 3.14 -2.93 -3.63
CA PHE A 220 3.39 -1.65 -4.31
C PHE A 220 4.67 -0.96 -3.88
N ALA A 221 5.38 -1.48 -2.86
CA ALA A 221 6.58 -0.85 -2.32
C ALA A 221 7.64 -0.68 -3.40
N CYS A 222 8.36 0.44 -3.36
CA CYS A 222 9.34 0.81 -4.37
C CYS A 222 10.34 1.82 -3.83
N THR A 223 11.33 2.18 -4.64
CA THR A 223 12.33 3.21 -4.35
C THR A 223 11.93 4.52 -5.00
N ASP A 224 11.41 5.45 -4.21
CA ASP A 224 10.89 6.75 -4.68
C ASP A 224 11.09 7.84 -3.60
N TYR A 225 10.53 9.04 -3.81
CA TYR A 225 10.56 10.12 -2.82
C TYR A 225 9.84 9.73 -1.53
N LEU A 226 10.51 9.89 -0.39
CA LEU A 226 9.93 9.58 0.92
C LEU A 226 8.70 10.45 1.21
N ALA A 227 8.73 11.73 0.80
CA ALA A 227 7.60 12.63 0.90
C ALA A 227 6.39 12.24 0.00
N TYR A 228 6.61 11.43 -1.03
CA TYR A 228 5.49 10.92 -1.85
C TYR A 228 4.67 9.88 -1.07
N ASP A 229 5.28 9.07 -0.21
CA ASP A 229 4.54 8.12 0.62
C ASP A 229 3.68 8.82 1.69
N LEU A 230 4.17 9.93 2.22
CA LEU A 230 3.37 10.84 3.04
C LEU A 230 2.16 11.38 2.27
N ALA A 231 2.35 11.79 1.02
CA ALA A 231 1.27 12.26 0.17
C ALA A 231 0.21 11.18 -0.12
N VAL A 232 0.64 9.92 -0.25
CA VAL A 232 -0.26 8.74 -0.30
C VAL A 232 -1.07 8.64 1.00
N CYS A 233 -0.41 8.73 2.15
CA CYS A 233 -1.09 8.65 3.44
C CYS A 233 -2.07 9.83 3.67
N LEU A 234 -1.71 11.05 3.29
CA LEU A 234 -2.62 12.21 3.36
C LEU A 234 -3.89 11.98 2.53
N ASN A 235 -3.75 11.43 1.33
CA ASN A 235 -4.89 11.07 0.50
C ASN A 235 -5.72 9.94 1.12
N ALA A 236 -5.10 8.91 1.69
CA ALA A 236 -5.80 7.74 2.20
C ALA A 236 -6.48 7.95 3.56
N TRP A 237 -5.90 8.79 4.44
CA TRP A 237 -6.30 8.88 5.85
C TRP A 237 -6.96 10.19 6.25
N CYS A 238 -6.65 11.29 5.55
CA CYS A 238 -7.01 12.63 6.01
C CYS A 238 -8.26 13.20 5.31
N PHE A 239 -9.03 12.36 4.64
CA PHE A 239 -10.35 12.72 4.11
C PHE A 239 -11.46 12.00 4.89
N GLU A 240 -12.54 12.71 5.20
CA GLU A 240 -13.74 12.14 5.81
C GLU A 240 -14.58 11.38 4.76
N PRO A 241 -15.59 10.59 5.19
CA PRO A 241 -16.47 9.86 4.27
C PRO A 241 -17.20 10.73 3.24
N ASP A 242 -17.46 12.01 3.58
CA ASP A 242 -18.04 13.01 2.67
C ASP A 242 -16.99 13.70 1.77
N LEU A 243 -15.73 13.27 1.88
CA LEU A 243 -14.56 13.76 1.15
C LEU A 243 -14.14 15.19 1.56
N ALA A 244 -14.56 15.66 2.73
CA ALA A 244 -13.96 16.84 3.35
C ALA A 244 -12.55 16.51 3.85
N PHE A 245 -11.58 17.40 3.59
CA PHE A 245 -10.23 17.24 4.13
C PHE A 245 -10.19 17.60 5.62
N ASN A 246 -9.67 16.68 6.44
CA ASN A 246 -9.55 16.83 7.87
C ASN A 246 -8.12 17.27 8.24
N VAL A 247 -7.97 18.58 8.45
CA VAL A 247 -6.71 19.22 8.83
C VAL A 247 -6.17 18.68 10.17
N THR A 248 -7.04 18.29 11.11
CA THR A 248 -6.62 17.75 12.40
C THR A 248 -5.96 16.37 12.26
N LYS A 249 -6.50 15.50 11.40
CA LYS A 249 -5.87 14.21 11.04
C LYS A 249 -4.53 14.42 10.36
N ALA A 250 -4.47 15.35 9.39
CA ALA A 250 -3.25 15.67 8.66
C ALA A 250 -2.14 16.20 9.57
N ARG A 251 -2.46 17.14 10.48
CA ARG A 251 -1.52 17.67 11.46
C ARG A 251 -0.98 16.59 12.39
N ALA A 252 -1.83 15.68 12.87
CA ALA A 252 -1.41 14.57 13.72
C ALA A 252 -0.42 13.63 12.99
N LEU A 253 -0.72 13.30 11.74
CA LEU A 253 0.14 12.47 10.89
C LEU A 253 1.49 13.14 10.59
N LEU A 254 1.45 14.37 10.06
CA LEU A 254 2.65 15.11 9.67
C LEU A 254 3.51 15.47 10.89
N GLY A 255 2.90 15.83 12.02
CA GLY A 255 3.60 16.13 13.25
C GLY A 255 4.37 14.92 13.80
N ALA A 256 3.71 13.75 13.86
CA ALA A 256 4.35 12.53 14.34
C ALA A 256 5.47 12.04 13.41
N TYR A 257 5.26 12.14 12.09
CA TYR A 257 6.31 11.82 11.12
C TYR A 257 7.53 12.74 11.29
N GLN A 258 7.31 14.06 11.33
CA GLN A 258 8.40 15.04 11.44
C GLN A 258 9.18 14.94 12.75
N ALA A 259 8.55 14.49 13.84
CA ALA A 259 9.22 14.23 15.10
C ALA A 259 10.31 13.15 15.00
N MET A 260 10.18 12.21 14.06
CA MET A 260 11.14 11.12 13.84
C MET A 260 12.04 11.40 12.62
N ARG A 261 11.47 11.92 11.53
CA ARG A 261 12.18 12.31 10.32
C ARG A 261 11.72 13.70 9.87
N PRO A 262 12.45 14.77 10.24
CA PRO A 262 12.13 16.13 9.81
C PRO A 262 12.05 16.25 8.29
N LEU A 263 11.05 16.97 7.80
CA LEU A 263 10.91 17.27 6.38
C LEU A 263 11.78 18.49 6.04
N SER A 264 12.51 18.39 4.93
CA SER A 264 13.23 19.53 4.37
C SER A 264 12.26 20.57 3.81
N ALA A 265 12.72 21.82 3.68
CA ALA A 265 11.93 22.88 3.03
C ALA A 265 11.46 22.48 1.62
N ALA A 266 12.32 21.80 0.86
CA ALA A 266 11.99 21.31 -0.48
C ALA A 266 10.90 20.21 -0.46
N GLU A 267 10.91 19.30 0.52
CA GLU A 267 9.84 18.30 0.67
C GLU A 267 8.51 18.96 1.06
N LEU A 268 8.53 19.98 1.94
CA LEU A 268 7.34 20.73 2.34
C LEU A 268 6.75 21.53 1.19
N GLU A 269 7.59 22.24 0.41
CA GLU A 269 7.18 23.00 -0.77
C GLU A 269 6.60 22.08 -1.86
N ALA A 270 7.15 20.87 -2.02
CA ALA A 270 6.67 19.89 -2.99
C ALA A 270 5.42 19.13 -2.54
N LEU A 271 5.06 19.16 -1.25
CA LEU A 271 3.97 18.34 -0.72
C LEU A 271 2.63 18.51 -1.46
N PRO A 272 2.17 19.72 -1.85
CA PRO A 272 0.94 19.89 -2.62
C PRO A 272 0.97 19.15 -3.97
N VAL A 273 2.06 19.25 -4.74
CA VAL A 273 2.16 18.56 -6.05
C VAL A 273 2.29 17.04 -5.87
N LEU A 274 2.96 16.58 -4.82
CA LEU A 274 3.02 15.15 -4.47
C LEU A 274 1.63 14.61 -4.09
N CYS A 275 0.83 15.37 -3.34
CA CYS A 275 -0.56 15.03 -3.00
C CYS A 275 -1.45 14.95 -4.24
N ARG A 276 -1.28 15.87 -5.20
CA ARG A 276 -1.96 15.80 -6.50
C ARG A 276 -1.52 14.56 -7.29
N GLY A 277 -0.22 14.23 -7.29
CA GLY A 277 0.34 13.04 -7.92
C GLY A 277 -0.22 11.73 -7.35
N ALA A 278 -0.27 11.61 -6.02
CA ALA A 278 -0.88 10.46 -5.36
C ALA A 278 -2.37 10.36 -5.70
N ALA A 279 -3.09 11.48 -5.70
CA ALA A 279 -4.51 11.51 -6.04
C ALA A 279 -4.75 11.06 -7.49
N ILE A 280 -3.98 11.57 -8.47
CA ILE A 280 -4.14 11.19 -9.87
C ILE A 280 -3.73 9.74 -10.12
N ARG A 281 -2.68 9.22 -9.44
CA ARG A 281 -2.33 7.79 -9.51
C ARG A 281 -3.55 6.91 -9.18
N PHE A 282 -4.16 7.11 -8.01
CA PHE A 282 -5.29 6.29 -7.58
C PHE A 282 -6.56 6.51 -8.39
N LEU A 283 -6.77 7.73 -8.87
CA LEU A 283 -7.85 8.04 -9.80
C LEU A 283 -7.71 7.20 -11.07
N LEU A 284 -6.53 7.23 -11.69
CA LEU A 284 -6.27 6.56 -12.97
C LEU A 284 -6.35 5.03 -12.85
N THR A 285 -5.82 4.44 -11.77
CA THR A 285 -5.95 2.98 -11.57
C THR A 285 -7.40 2.57 -11.34
N ARG A 286 -8.15 3.32 -10.53
CA ARG A 286 -9.60 3.08 -10.36
C ARG A 286 -10.39 3.29 -11.64
N LEU A 287 -10.05 4.30 -12.43
CA LEU A 287 -10.71 4.58 -13.70
C LEU A 287 -10.43 3.46 -14.71
N TYR A 288 -9.19 2.96 -14.74
CA TYR A 288 -8.81 1.82 -15.57
C TYR A 288 -9.62 0.58 -15.19
N ASP A 289 -9.63 0.21 -13.91
CA ASP A 289 -10.45 -0.90 -13.41
C ASP A 289 -11.94 -0.66 -13.68
N TRP A 290 -12.41 0.59 -13.56
CA TRP A 290 -13.81 0.93 -13.80
C TRP A 290 -14.24 0.67 -15.24
N THR A 291 -13.38 1.01 -16.19
CA THR A 291 -13.65 0.95 -17.65
C THR A 291 -13.30 -0.39 -18.27
N HIS A 292 -12.38 -1.17 -17.69
CA HIS A 292 -11.86 -2.41 -18.26
C HIS A 292 -12.36 -3.68 -17.55
N THR A 293 -13.08 -3.56 -16.43
CA THR A 293 -13.70 -4.72 -15.77
C THR A 293 -14.95 -5.16 -16.55
N PRO A 294 -15.01 -6.42 -17.05
CA PRO A 294 -16.16 -6.91 -17.80
C PRO A 294 -17.47 -6.89 -17.00
N PRO A 295 -18.64 -6.67 -17.65
CA PRO A 295 -19.95 -6.82 -17.02
C PRO A 295 -20.13 -8.28 -16.57
N GLY A 296 -20.05 -8.54 -15.26
CA GLY A 296 -20.18 -9.89 -14.69
C GLY A 296 -18.98 -10.35 -13.84
N ALA A 297 -17.89 -9.58 -13.78
CA ALA A 297 -16.83 -9.85 -12.82
C ALA A 297 -17.34 -9.66 -11.38
N LEU A 298 -17.03 -10.59 -10.48
CA LEU A 298 -17.39 -10.54 -9.06
C LEU A 298 -16.52 -9.55 -8.24
N VAL A 299 -15.94 -8.54 -8.89
CA VAL A 299 -15.04 -7.56 -8.28
C VAL A 299 -15.79 -6.26 -8.04
N THR A 300 -15.81 -5.81 -6.78
CA THR A 300 -16.35 -4.50 -6.42
C THR A 300 -15.39 -3.42 -6.92
N ARG A 301 -15.80 -2.68 -7.96
CA ARG A 301 -15.06 -1.52 -8.46
C ARG A 301 -15.17 -0.36 -7.47
N LYS A 302 -14.05 0.33 -7.23
CA LYS A 302 -14.02 1.56 -6.43
C LYS A 302 -14.30 2.77 -7.34
N ASP A 303 -15.13 3.71 -6.89
CA ASP A 303 -15.47 4.91 -7.67
C ASP A 303 -14.21 5.78 -7.89
N PRO A 304 -13.83 6.08 -9.15
CA PRO A 304 -12.73 7.00 -9.45
C PRO A 304 -13.04 8.46 -9.07
N LEU A 305 -14.31 8.87 -9.01
CA LEU A 305 -14.70 10.26 -8.73
C LEU A 305 -14.41 10.68 -7.28
N GLU A 306 -14.28 9.73 -6.35
CA GLU A 306 -13.76 10.02 -5.00
C GLU A 306 -12.38 10.68 -5.07
N TYR A 307 -11.49 10.13 -5.89
CA TYR A 307 -10.14 10.65 -6.05
C TYR A 307 -10.09 11.90 -6.94
N LEU A 308 -11.06 12.10 -7.83
CA LEU A 308 -11.22 13.37 -8.54
C LEU A 308 -11.50 14.52 -7.57
N ARG A 309 -12.38 14.31 -6.58
CA ARG A 309 -12.66 15.31 -5.55
C ARG A 309 -11.44 15.61 -4.68
N ARG A 310 -10.67 14.59 -4.29
CA ARG A 310 -9.39 14.77 -3.56
C ARG A 310 -8.37 15.55 -4.40
N LEU A 311 -8.24 15.20 -5.68
CA LEU A 311 -7.36 15.91 -6.62
C LEU A 311 -7.73 17.39 -6.75
N ARG A 312 -9.02 17.72 -6.88
CA ARG A 312 -9.52 19.10 -6.93
C ARG A 312 -9.22 19.87 -5.65
N PHE A 313 -9.35 19.24 -4.48
CA PHE A 313 -8.94 19.86 -3.21
C PHE A 313 -7.44 20.21 -3.22
N HIS A 314 -6.58 19.24 -3.56
CA HIS A 314 -5.12 19.47 -3.60
C HIS A 314 -4.71 20.47 -4.68
N ALA A 315 -5.45 20.57 -5.78
CA ALA A 315 -5.23 21.58 -6.82
C ALA A 315 -5.60 23.00 -6.35
N ALA A 316 -6.53 23.14 -5.40
CA ALA A 316 -6.88 24.41 -4.78
C ALA A 316 -5.96 24.79 -3.61
N ALA A 317 -5.24 23.83 -3.03
CA ALA A 317 -4.23 24.07 -2.00
C ALA A 317 -3.03 24.83 -2.59
N ARG A 318 -2.78 26.06 -2.10
CA ARG A 318 -1.70 26.92 -2.61
C ARG A 318 -0.34 26.61 -2.00
N ASP A 319 -0.33 26.14 -0.77
CA ASP A 319 0.87 25.87 0.01
C ASP A 319 0.60 24.80 1.08
N VAL A 320 1.63 24.52 1.89
CA VAL A 320 1.59 23.51 2.94
C VAL A 320 0.60 23.84 4.07
N GLY A 321 0.20 25.12 4.23
CA GLY A 321 -0.75 25.58 5.23
C GLY A 321 -2.14 24.96 5.08
N ALA A 322 -2.51 24.57 3.85
CA ALA A 322 -3.75 23.82 3.58
C ALA A 322 -3.77 22.43 4.27
N TYR A 323 -2.61 21.89 4.64
CA TYR A 323 -2.45 20.60 5.32
C TYR A 323 -2.29 20.72 6.83
N GLY A 324 -2.38 21.94 7.37
CA GLY A 324 -2.33 22.19 8.82
C GLY A 324 -0.94 22.34 9.42
N LEU A 325 0.08 22.53 8.57
CA LEU A 325 1.45 22.91 8.94
C LEU A 325 1.63 24.43 8.91
#